data_AF-A0A834QCG9-F1
#
_entry.id   AF-A0A834QCG9-F1
#
_cell.length_a   1.000
_cell.length_b   1.000
_cell.length_c   1.000
_cell.angle_alpha   90.00
_cell.angle_beta   90.00
_cell.angle_gamma   90.00
#
_symmetry.space_group_name_H-M   'P 1'
#
loop_
_entity.id
_entity.type
_entity.pdbx_description
1 polymer ?
#
loop_
_entity_poly.entity_id
_entity_poly.type
_entity_poly.pdbx_seq_one_letter_code
_entity_poly.pdbx_strand_id
1 'polypeptide(L)'
;MLGMIRNSLFGSVETWPWQVLSTGGKEEVSYEERACEGGTFATVEVTEKPVDEALREAMPKVMKYVGGTNDKGIGMGMTVPISFAVFPNEDGSLQKKLKVWFRIPNQFQSNPPIPNDESIKIEERESITVYSTLVVMPRKLTM
;
A
#
# COMPACT_ATOMS: atom_id res chain seq x y z
N MET A 1 7.31 11.44 -14.77
CA MET A 1 8.23 11.68 -13.63
C MET A 1 7.44 12.30 -12.49
N LEU A 2 6.91 11.48 -11.57
CA LEU A 2 6.32 12.00 -10.33
C LEU A 2 7.46 12.23 -9.34
N GLY A 3 7.74 13.50 -9.07
CA GLY A 3 8.80 13.92 -8.16
C GLY A 3 8.64 13.27 -6.80
N MET A 4 9.70 12.56 -6.38
CA MET A 4 9.83 12.01 -5.04
C MET A 4 9.86 13.17 -4.04
N ILE A 5 8.75 13.38 -3.33
CA ILE A 5 8.75 14.22 -2.13
C ILE A 5 9.55 13.45 -1.09
N ARG A 6 10.84 13.77 -0.95
CA ARG A 6 11.67 13.33 0.16
C ARG A 6 11.15 14.00 1.44
N ASN A 7 10.21 13.36 2.13
CA ASN A 7 9.93 13.73 3.50
C ASN A 7 11.10 13.26 4.36
N SER A 8 11.82 14.22 4.97
CA SER A 8 12.92 14.00 5.91
C SER A 8 12.58 13.01 7.04
N LEU A 9 11.28 12.84 7.34
CA LEU A 9 10.74 11.93 8.35
C LEU A 9 10.89 10.43 8.02
N PHE A 10 11.01 10.06 6.73
CA PHE A 10 10.96 8.65 6.31
C PHE A 10 12.27 8.14 5.69
N GLY A 11 13.37 8.89 5.77
CA GLY A 11 14.68 8.43 5.28
C GLY A 11 14.66 7.95 3.83
N SER A 12 14.97 6.67 3.60
CA SER A 12 15.00 6.01 2.29
C SER A 12 13.60 5.58 1.81
N VAL A 13 13.34 5.79 0.52
CA VAL A 13 12.18 5.24 -0.18
C VAL A 13 12.64 4.06 -1.02
N GLU A 14 12.12 2.87 -0.70
CA GLU A 14 12.30 1.65 -1.47
C GLU A 14 11.10 1.45 -2.42
N THR A 15 11.35 0.91 -3.60
CA THR A 15 10.28 0.48 -4.50
C THR A 15 9.96 -0.98 -4.23
N TRP A 16 8.69 -1.34 -4.04
CA TRP A 16 8.25 -2.74 -3.97
C TRP A 16 8.76 -3.45 -5.22
N PRO A 17 9.55 -4.53 -5.11
CA PRO A 17 9.99 -5.27 -6.29
C PRO A 17 8.81 -5.87 -7.08
N TRP A 18 8.78 -5.59 -8.39
CA TRP A 18 7.88 -6.26 -9.32
C TRP A 18 8.59 -6.54 -10.66
N GLN A 19 8.13 -7.59 -11.34
CA GLN A 19 8.55 -7.94 -12.69
C GLN A 19 7.35 -7.83 -13.65
N VAL A 20 7.53 -7.14 -14.77
CA VAL A 20 6.54 -7.14 -15.86
C VAL A 20 6.60 -8.49 -16.57
N LEU A 21 5.49 -9.23 -16.57
CA LEU A 21 5.35 -10.53 -17.23
C LEU A 21 4.87 -10.36 -18.67
N SER A 22 3.88 -9.49 -18.87
CA SER A 22 3.31 -9.21 -20.17
C SER A 22 2.72 -7.79 -20.22
N THR A 23 2.51 -7.29 -21.43
CA THR A 23 1.81 -6.03 -21.67
C THR A 23 0.70 -6.25 -22.68
N GLY A 24 -0.38 -5.51 -22.53
CA GLY A 24 -1.51 -5.59 -23.43
C GLY A 24 -2.33 -4.31 -23.42
N GLY A 25 -3.28 -4.22 -24.32
CA GLY A 25 -4.18 -3.09 -24.37
C GLY A 25 -5.26 -3.27 -25.42
N LYS A 26 -6.38 -2.61 -25.18
CA LYS A 26 -7.48 -2.50 -26.14
C LYS A 26 -8.02 -1.07 -26.09
N GLU A 27 -8.12 -0.44 -27.26
CA GLU A 27 -8.58 0.94 -27.40
C GLU A 27 -7.79 1.91 -26.51
N GLU A 28 -8.45 2.60 -25.58
CA GLU A 28 -7.85 3.59 -24.70
C GLU A 28 -7.29 2.99 -23.39
N VAL A 29 -7.46 1.67 -23.16
CA VAL A 29 -7.00 1.00 -21.94
C VAL A 29 -5.78 0.13 -22.25
N SER A 30 -4.63 0.52 -21.69
CA SER A 30 -3.42 -0.30 -21.64
C SER A 30 -3.23 -0.90 -20.25
N TYR A 31 -2.64 -2.09 -20.18
CA TYR A 31 -2.32 -2.76 -18.93
C TYR A 31 -0.94 -3.44 -18.99
N GLU A 32 -0.36 -3.59 -17.81
CA GLU A 32 0.82 -4.43 -17.57
C GLU A 32 0.44 -5.52 -16.57
N GLU A 33 0.74 -6.77 -16.92
CA GLU A 33 0.74 -7.88 -15.99
C GLU A 33 2.06 -7.87 -15.21
N ARG A 34 1.97 -7.79 -13.88
CA ARG A 34 3.11 -7.64 -12.99
C ARG A 34 3.09 -8.72 -11.92
N ALA A 35 4.19 -9.45 -11.78
CA ALA A 35 4.46 -10.27 -10.60
C ALA A 35 5.09 -9.38 -9.52
N CYS A 36 4.33 -9.08 -8.47
CA CYS A 36 4.82 -8.37 -7.30
C CYS A 36 5.36 -9.37 -6.29
N GLU A 37 6.58 -9.13 -5.78
CA GLU A 37 7.18 -10.01 -4.78
C GLU A 37 6.34 -10.05 -3.50
N GLY A 38 6.31 -11.22 -2.85
CA GLY A 38 5.71 -11.39 -1.55
C GLY A 38 6.57 -10.79 -0.44
N GLY A 39 6.36 -11.30 0.77
CA GLY A 39 7.11 -10.97 1.96
C GLY A 39 6.18 -10.59 3.12
N THR A 40 6.76 -9.87 4.07
CA THR A 40 6.10 -9.42 5.29
C THR A 40 5.48 -8.04 5.07
N PHE A 41 4.21 -7.91 5.44
CA PHE A 41 3.41 -6.70 5.28
C PHE A 41 2.86 -6.26 6.63
N ALA A 42 2.84 -4.94 6.85
CA ALA A 42 2.00 -4.33 7.87
C ALA A 42 0.62 -4.07 7.28
N THR A 43 -0.40 -4.57 7.95
CA THR A 43 -1.79 -4.50 7.51
C THR A 43 -2.65 -3.75 8.50
N VAL A 44 -3.57 -2.94 7.98
CA VAL A 44 -4.61 -2.27 8.76
C VAL A 44 -5.92 -2.53 8.09
N GLU A 45 -6.83 -3.18 8.81
CA GLU A 45 -8.19 -3.42 8.35
C GLU A 45 -9.14 -2.43 9.03
N VAL A 46 -9.95 -1.74 8.23
CA VAL A 46 -10.99 -0.83 8.71
C VAL A 46 -12.32 -1.29 8.11
N THR A 47 -13.30 -1.51 8.98
CA THR A 47 -14.66 -1.91 8.64
C THR A 47 -15.64 -0.79 8.94
N GLU A 48 -16.88 -0.92 8.44
CA GLU A 48 -18.01 -0.04 8.69
C GLU A 48 -17.86 1.41 8.17
N LYS A 49 -16.79 1.69 7.43
CA LYS A 49 -16.50 2.99 6.81
C LYS A 49 -16.37 2.91 5.29
N PRO A 50 -16.79 3.95 4.54
CA PRO A 50 -16.48 4.07 3.12
C PRO A 50 -14.97 4.13 2.86
N VAL A 51 -14.54 3.75 1.65
CA VAL A 51 -13.11 3.66 1.25
C VAL A 51 -12.32 4.92 1.59
N ASP A 52 -12.80 6.10 1.24
CA ASP A 52 -12.08 7.36 1.48
C ASP A 52 -11.89 7.69 2.96
N GLU A 53 -12.88 7.36 3.80
CA GLU A 53 -12.80 7.57 5.24
C GLU A 53 -11.88 6.51 5.88
N ALA A 54 -12.06 5.24 5.49
CA ALA A 54 -11.23 4.15 5.94
C ALA A 54 -9.75 4.37 5.61
N LEU A 55 -9.44 4.92 4.43
CA LEU A 55 -8.08 5.26 4.02
C LEU A 55 -7.48 6.40 4.86
N ARG A 56 -8.27 7.45 5.15
CA ARG A 56 -7.86 8.56 6.03
C ARG A 56 -7.57 8.11 7.45
N GLU A 57 -8.22 7.05 7.91
CA GLU A 57 -7.95 6.44 9.22
C GLU A 57 -6.75 5.49 9.18
N ALA A 58 -6.66 4.62 8.18
CA ALA A 58 -5.66 3.57 8.11
C ALA A 58 -4.26 4.09 7.76
N MET A 59 -4.16 5.07 6.85
CA MET A 59 -2.86 5.57 6.39
C MET A 59 -2.01 6.17 7.52
N PRO A 60 -2.55 7.04 8.41
CA PRO A 60 -1.78 7.53 9.55
C PRO A 60 -1.26 6.43 10.49
N LYS A 61 -2.01 5.33 10.68
CA LYS A 61 -1.59 4.19 11.52
C LYS A 61 -0.33 3.53 10.94
N VAL A 62 -0.37 3.22 9.63
CA VAL A 62 0.79 2.68 8.91
C VAL A 62 1.97 3.66 8.95
N MET A 63 1.73 4.94 8.68
CA MET A 63 2.79 5.96 8.65
C MET A 63 3.47 6.14 10.01
N LYS A 64 2.71 6.09 11.12
CA LYS A 64 3.26 6.13 12.47
C LYS A 64 4.15 4.93 12.75
N TYR A 65 3.69 3.72 12.42
CA TYR A 65 4.45 2.50 12.62
C TYR A 65 5.79 2.51 11.88
N VAL A 66 5.77 2.85 10.59
CA VAL A 66 7.00 2.91 9.77
C VAL A 66 7.89 4.10 10.11
N GLY A 67 7.31 5.15 10.70
CA GLY A 67 8.02 6.32 11.21
C GLY A 67 8.64 6.15 12.60
N GLY A 68 8.53 4.98 13.23
CA GLY A 68 9.16 4.70 14.52
C GLY A 68 8.20 4.47 15.69
N THR A 69 6.88 4.47 15.47
CA THR A 69 5.91 4.10 16.51
C THR A 69 5.80 2.56 16.58
N ASN A 70 6.88 1.94 16.99
CA ASN A 70 7.06 0.51 17.18
C ASN A 70 7.90 0.25 18.44
N ASP A 71 7.98 -1.01 18.85
CA ASP A 71 8.69 -1.45 20.06
C ASP A 71 10.16 -1.01 20.10
N LYS A 72 10.81 -0.90 18.93
CA LYS A 72 12.23 -0.55 18.80
C LYS A 72 12.46 0.95 18.63
N GLY A 73 11.41 1.76 18.44
CA GLY A 73 11.54 3.18 18.15
C GLY A 73 12.22 3.48 16.80
N ILE A 74 12.27 2.52 15.87
CA ILE A 74 13.05 2.62 14.62
C ILE A 74 12.16 3.11 13.47
N GLY A 75 12.56 4.21 12.84
CA GLY A 75 12.02 4.60 11.54
C GLY A 75 12.52 3.67 10.44
N MET A 76 11.64 2.82 9.90
CA MET A 76 11.97 1.86 8.84
C MET A 76 12.08 2.50 7.46
N GLY A 77 11.48 3.67 7.30
CA GLY A 77 11.32 4.34 6.01
C GLY A 77 10.13 3.82 5.21
N MET A 78 10.07 4.17 3.93
CA MET A 78 8.89 3.91 3.09
C MET A 78 9.17 2.89 1.99
N THR A 79 8.20 2.02 1.74
CA THR A 79 8.14 1.20 0.53
C THR A 79 6.94 1.64 -0.31
N VAL A 80 7.15 1.87 -1.61
CA VAL A 80 6.11 2.34 -2.55
C VAL A 80 5.93 1.38 -3.73
N PRO A 81 4.71 1.24 -4.27
CA PRO A 81 3.46 1.85 -3.80
C PRO A 81 2.91 1.17 -2.54
N ILE A 82 2.10 1.90 -1.78
CA ILE A 82 1.24 1.29 -0.75
C ILE A 82 -0.01 0.78 -1.46
N SER A 83 -0.39 -0.47 -1.20
CA SER A 83 -1.57 -1.09 -1.79
C SER A 83 -2.70 -1.22 -0.77
N PHE A 84 -3.94 -1.29 -1.22
CA PHE A 84 -5.08 -1.61 -0.38
C PHE A 84 -6.13 -2.38 -1.17
N ALA A 85 -6.91 -3.22 -0.50
CA ALA A 85 -8.06 -3.89 -1.08
C ALA A 85 -9.33 -3.13 -0.75
N VAL A 86 -10.18 -3.07 -1.75
CA VAL A 86 -11.59 -2.78 -1.63
C VAL A 86 -12.35 -4.05 -2.04
N PHE A 87 -13.48 -4.30 -1.39
CA PHE A 87 -14.25 -5.52 -1.60
C PHE A 87 -15.57 -5.13 -2.28
N PRO A 88 -15.77 -5.48 -3.56
CA PRO A 88 -17.03 -5.20 -4.23
C PRO A 88 -18.15 -6.13 -3.73
N ASN A 89 -19.37 -5.63 -3.72
CA ASN A 89 -20.62 -6.38 -3.59
C ASN A 89 -21.10 -6.86 -4.97
N GLU A 90 -22.06 -7.79 -4.98
CA GLU A 90 -22.66 -8.31 -6.22
C GLU A 90 -23.35 -7.22 -7.05
N ASP A 91 -23.86 -6.17 -6.40
CA ASP A 91 -24.50 -5.01 -7.05
C ASP A 91 -23.49 -3.97 -7.59
N GLY A 92 -22.19 -4.24 -7.48
CA GLY A 92 -21.11 -3.34 -7.90
C GLY A 92 -20.80 -2.22 -6.90
N SER A 93 -21.54 -2.10 -5.80
CA SER A 93 -21.18 -1.20 -4.70
C SER A 93 -19.95 -1.70 -3.96
N LEU A 94 -19.20 -0.80 -3.30
CA LEU A 94 -18.09 -1.22 -2.44
C LEU A 94 -18.58 -1.49 -1.03
N GLN A 95 -18.15 -2.62 -0.47
CA GLN A 95 -18.31 -2.88 0.95
C GLN A 95 -17.65 -1.78 1.77
N LYS A 96 -18.22 -1.52 2.94
CA LYS A 96 -17.61 -0.66 3.96
C LYS A 96 -16.46 -1.41 4.65
N LYS A 97 -15.47 -1.83 3.86
CA LYS A 97 -14.32 -2.60 4.29
C LYS A 97 -13.13 -2.24 3.43
N LEU A 98 -12.02 -1.92 4.08
CA LEU A 98 -10.74 -1.62 3.44
C LEU A 98 -9.62 -2.31 4.21
N LYS A 99 -8.69 -2.91 3.48
CA LYS A 99 -7.48 -3.48 4.07
C LYS A 99 -6.25 -2.88 3.39
N VAL A 100 -5.46 -2.13 4.13
CA VAL A 100 -4.17 -1.59 3.66
C VAL A 100 -3.10 -2.67 3.77
N TRP A 101 -2.22 -2.74 2.79
CA TRP A 101 -0.98 -3.51 2.82
C TRP A 101 0.20 -2.61 2.51
N PHE A 102 1.05 -2.45 3.51
CA PHE A 102 2.35 -1.83 3.40
C PHE A 102 3.42 -2.91 3.43
N ARG A 103 4.17 -3.08 2.33
CA ARG A 103 5.31 -4.00 2.32
C ARG A 103 6.39 -3.43 3.22
N ILE A 104 6.87 -4.22 4.16
CA ILE A 104 7.96 -3.80 5.04
C ILE A 104 9.26 -3.67 4.22
N PRO A 105 10.11 -2.65 4.45
CA PRO A 105 11.36 -2.51 3.70
C PRO A 105 12.26 -3.74 3.83
N ASN A 106 13.08 -4.02 2.81
CA ASN A 106 13.87 -5.27 2.72
C ASN A 106 14.73 -5.53 3.96
N GLN A 107 15.29 -4.46 4.57
CA GLN A 107 16.09 -4.56 5.80
C GLN A 107 15.35 -5.20 6.98
N PHE A 108 14.02 -5.07 7.04
CA PHE A 108 13.19 -5.50 8.16
C PHE A 108 12.29 -6.71 7.84
N GLN A 109 12.37 -7.26 6.62
CA GLN A 109 11.52 -8.38 6.18
C GLN A 109 11.58 -9.60 7.11
N SER A 110 12.77 -9.99 7.58
CA SER A 110 12.96 -11.18 8.44
C SER A 110 12.61 -10.97 9.91
N ASN A 111 12.64 -9.74 10.42
CA ASN A 111 12.37 -9.45 11.83
C ASN A 111 11.82 -8.01 11.98
N PRO A 112 10.57 -7.78 11.55
CA PRO A 112 9.97 -6.46 11.63
C PRO A 112 9.84 -6.01 13.09
N PRO A 113 9.98 -4.71 13.39
CA PRO A 113 9.58 -4.15 14.68
C PRO A 113 8.12 -4.50 15.01
N ILE A 114 7.82 -4.72 16.28
CA ILE A 114 6.47 -5.01 16.74
C ILE A 114 5.67 -3.70 16.75
N PRO A 115 4.50 -3.63 16.10
CA PRO A 115 3.65 -2.44 16.18
C PRO A 115 3.19 -2.18 17.62
N ASN A 116 3.22 -0.92 18.04
CA ASN A 116 2.61 -0.51 19.32
C ASN A 116 1.08 -0.34 19.20
N ASP A 117 0.57 -0.19 17.98
CA ASP A 117 -0.86 -0.06 17.68
C ASP A 117 -1.43 -1.44 17.35
N GLU A 118 -2.34 -1.94 18.19
CA GLU A 118 -2.97 -3.26 18.06
C GLU A 118 -3.80 -3.42 16.79
N SER A 119 -4.19 -2.31 16.13
CA SER A 119 -4.90 -2.36 14.85
C SER A 119 -3.99 -2.71 13.67
N ILE A 120 -2.66 -2.68 13.87
CA ILE A 120 -1.67 -3.06 12.88
C ILE A 120 -1.30 -4.52 13.07
N LYS A 121 -1.51 -5.33 12.03
CA LYS A 121 -1.11 -6.74 12.02
C LYS A 121 0.09 -6.93 11.10
N ILE A 122 0.97 -7.83 11.48
CA ILE A 122 2.07 -8.28 10.63
C ILE A 122 1.62 -9.57 9.95
N GLU A 123 1.58 -9.57 8.63
CA GLU A 123 1.11 -10.70 7.82
C GLU A 123 2.17 -11.05 6.77
N GLU A 124 2.47 -12.33 6.62
CA GLU A 124 3.22 -12.83 5.47
C GLU A 124 2.26 -13.02 4.28
N ARG A 125 2.72 -12.62 3.10
CA ARG A 125 2.00 -12.81 1.85
C ARG A 125 2.91 -13.40 0.80
N GLU A 126 2.37 -14.35 0.05
CA GLU A 126 3.01 -14.87 -1.14
C GLU A 126 3.04 -13.81 -2.25
N SER A 127 3.87 -14.04 -3.27
CA SER A 127 3.89 -13.21 -4.47
C SER A 127 2.52 -13.18 -5.13
N ILE A 128 2.12 -12.02 -5.63
CA ILE A 128 0.85 -11.84 -6.35
C ILE A 128 1.11 -11.40 -7.78
N THR A 129 0.33 -11.94 -8.71
CA THR A 129 0.28 -11.41 -10.08
C THR A 129 -0.91 -10.48 -10.20
N VAL A 130 -0.67 -9.25 -10.65
CA VAL A 130 -1.69 -8.21 -10.79
C VAL A 130 -1.66 -7.63 -12.19
N TYR A 131 -2.84 -7.28 -12.71
CA TYR A 131 -2.96 -6.44 -13.90
C TYR A 131 -3.09 -4.99 -13.45
N SER A 132 -2.22 -4.12 -13.94
CA SER A 132 -2.18 -2.72 -13.56
C SER A 132 -2.37 -1.84 -14.80
N THR A 133 -3.22 -0.83 -14.67
CA THR A 133 -3.44 0.20 -15.71
C THR A 133 -3.13 1.56 -15.12
N LEU A 134 -2.53 2.45 -15.92
CA LEU A 134 -2.25 3.81 -15.50
C LEU A 134 -3.45 4.71 -15.83
N VAL A 135 -4.21 5.07 -14.81
CA VAL A 135 -5.27 6.07 -14.95
C VAL A 135 -4.71 7.44 -14.56
N VAL A 136 -4.57 8.32 -15.54
CA VAL A 136 -4.24 9.73 -15.28
C VAL A 136 -5.54 10.44 -14.88
N MET A 137 -5.81 10.53 -13.58
CA MET A 137 -6.95 11.32 -13.11
C MET A 137 -6.70 12.81 -13.41
N PRO A 138 -7.64 13.54 -14.05
CA PRO A 138 -7.51 14.97 -14.20
C PRO A 138 -7.49 15.60 -12.81
N ARG A 139 -6.50 16.47 -12.54
CA ARG A 139 -6.50 17.26 -11.30
C ARG A 139 -7.80 18.06 -11.26
N LYS A 140 -8.68 17.80 -10.30
CA LYS A 140 -9.72 18.79 -9.94
C LYS A 140 -8.96 20.03 -9.47
N LEU A 141 -8.94 21.08 -10.30
CA LEU A 141 -8.69 22.44 -9.85
C LEU A 141 -9.82 22.75 -8.87
N THR A 142 -9.58 22.57 -7.58
CA THR A 142 -10.38 23.25 -6.55
C THR A 142 -10.14 24.74 -6.74
N MET A 143 -11.17 25.43 -7.25
CA MET A 143 -11.30 26.89 -7.18
C MET A 143 -11.48 27.32 -5.72
#